data_AF-A0A134CDJ8-F1
#
_entry.id   AF-A0A134CDJ8-F1
#
_cell.length_a   1.000
_cell.length_b   1.000
_cell.length_c   1.000
_cell.angle_alpha   90.00
_cell.angle_beta   90.00
_cell.angle_gamma   90.00
#
_symmetry.space_group_name_H-M   'P 1'
#
loop_
_entity.id
_entity.type
_entity.pdbx_description
1 polymer ?
#
loop_
_entity_poly.entity_id
_entity_poly.type
_entity_poly.pdbx_seq_one_letter_code
_entity_poly.pdbx_strand_id
1 'polypeptide(L)'
;MNKKNGFLIVDALAAACILVCTMVPAMVAVHRALAVYTRCCRQTVLLEVTQNEIEKWRGGYTHQDGQEAAYAQGKEKYTVRFFIQPAMEGWEKREVEVTNDAGETQHLYYLARKEKKG
;
A
#
# COMPACT_ATOMS: atom_id res chain seq x y z
N MET A 1 -38.51 33.36 -41.10
CA MET A 1 -38.75 32.94 -39.71
C MET A 1 -37.97 31.66 -39.44
N ASN A 2 -36.91 31.67 -38.62
CA ASN A 2 -36.51 30.51 -37.81
C ASN A 2 -35.61 30.93 -36.63
N LYS A 3 -36.06 31.91 -35.82
CA LYS A 3 -35.33 32.38 -34.63
C LYS A 3 -35.47 31.46 -33.41
N LYS A 4 -36.34 30.43 -33.47
CA LYS A 4 -36.63 29.54 -32.33
C LYS A 4 -35.57 28.45 -32.11
N ASN A 5 -34.83 28.06 -33.15
CA ASN A 5 -33.87 26.96 -33.05
C ASN A 5 -32.51 27.38 -32.45
N GLY A 6 -32.13 28.66 -32.56
CA GLY A 6 -30.88 29.16 -32.00
C GLY A 6 -30.89 29.29 -30.47
N PHE A 7 -32.05 29.53 -29.87
CA PHE A 7 -32.21 29.66 -28.41
C PHE A 7 -32.08 28.30 -27.70
N LEU A 8 -32.65 27.25 -28.29
CA LEU A 8 -32.58 25.86 -27.77
C LEU A 8 -31.15 25.29 -27.78
N ILE A 9 -30.33 25.66 -28.76
CA ILE A 9 -28.94 25.17 -28.85
C ILE A 9 -28.06 25.82 -27.77
N VAL A 10 -28.25 27.12 -27.50
CA VAL A 10 -27.47 27.85 -26.49
C VAL A 10 -27.78 27.34 -25.08
N ASP A 11 -29.07 27.11 -24.77
CA ASP A 11 -29.47 26.53 -23.48
C ASP A 11 -28.97 25.09 -23.32
N ALA A 12 -29.01 24.28 -24.38
CA ALA A 12 -28.44 22.93 -24.37
C ALA A 12 -26.92 22.94 -24.18
N LEU A 13 -26.21 23.88 -24.79
CA LEU A 13 -24.77 24.05 -24.65
C LEU A 13 -24.39 24.50 -23.23
N ALA A 14 -25.15 25.44 -22.66
CA ALA A 14 -24.97 25.90 -21.29
C ALA A 14 -25.20 24.77 -20.28
N ALA A 15 -26.27 23.98 -20.45
CA ALA A 15 -26.55 22.82 -19.62
C ALA A 15 -25.43 21.75 -19.72
N ALA A 16 -24.92 21.49 -20.94
CA ALA A 16 -23.80 20.58 -21.14
C ALA A 16 -22.51 21.08 -20.47
N CYS A 17 -22.21 22.37 -20.56
CA CYS A 17 -21.06 22.96 -19.88
C CYS A 17 -21.18 22.83 -18.35
N ILE A 18 -22.35 23.10 -17.78
CA ILE A 18 -22.59 22.93 -16.33
C ILE A 18 -22.42 21.47 -15.91
N LEU A 19 -22.93 20.52 -16.70
CA LEU A 19 -22.76 19.09 -16.48
C LEU A 19 -21.29 18.68 -16.50
N VAL A 20 -20.52 19.12 -17.49
CA VAL A 20 -19.08 18.82 -17.58
C VAL A 20 -18.32 19.45 -16.42
N CYS A 21 -18.61 20.71 -16.08
CA CYS A 21 -17.98 21.42 -14.97
C CYS A 21 -18.27 20.82 -13.60
N THR A 22 -19.35 20.05 -13.45
CA THR A 22 -19.73 19.40 -12.18
C THR A 22 -19.32 17.93 -12.14
N MET A 23 -19.50 17.20 -13.24
CA MET A 23 -19.17 15.77 -13.31
C MET A 23 -17.68 15.49 -13.38
N VAL A 24 -16.90 16.29 -14.12
CA VAL A 24 -15.46 16.05 -14.25
C VAL A 24 -14.75 16.15 -12.89
N PRO A 25 -14.97 17.20 -12.07
CA PRO A 25 -14.37 17.25 -10.73
C PRO A 25 -14.83 16.09 -9.83
N ALA A 26 -16.09 15.70 -9.90
CA ALA A 26 -16.62 14.58 -9.11
C ALA A 26 -15.96 13.25 -9.50
N MET A 27 -15.80 12.97 -10.79
CA MET A 27 -15.09 11.78 -11.27
C MET A 27 -13.62 11.79 -10.86
N VAL A 28 -12.94 12.94 -10.97
CA VAL A 28 -11.55 13.08 -10.53
C VAL A 28 -11.43 12.84 -9.02
N ALA A 29 -12.36 13.36 -8.22
CA ALA A 29 -12.38 13.14 -6.78
C ALA A 29 -12.57 11.66 -6.42
N VAL A 30 -13.52 10.98 -7.07
CA VAL A 30 -13.76 9.54 -6.87
C VAL A 30 -12.54 8.71 -7.29
N HIS A 31 -11.94 9.03 -8.44
CA HIS A 31 -10.74 8.34 -8.91
C HIS A 31 -9.57 8.49 -7.93
N ARG A 32 -9.34 9.71 -7.41
CA ARG A 32 -8.33 9.96 -6.38
C ARG A 32 -8.64 9.23 -5.07
N ALA A 33 -9.89 9.27 -4.62
CA ALA A 33 -10.32 8.58 -3.41
C ALA A 33 -10.12 7.06 -3.54
N LEU A 34 -10.46 6.48 -4.70
CA LEU A 34 -10.23 5.07 -4.97
C LEU A 34 -8.74 4.72 -5.00
N ALA A 35 -7.90 5.57 -5.62
CA ALA A 35 -6.45 5.38 -5.61
C ALA A 35 -5.87 5.41 -4.19
N VAL A 36 -6.31 6.36 -3.36
CA VAL A 36 -5.91 6.45 -1.94
C VAL A 36 -6.39 5.24 -1.16
N TYR A 37 -7.64 4.81 -1.35
CA TYR A 37 -8.19 3.63 -0.69
C TYR A 37 -7.39 2.37 -1.03
N THR A 38 -7.13 2.13 -2.32
CA THR A 38 -6.33 0.98 -2.77
C THR A 38 -4.93 1.01 -2.18
N ARG A 39 -4.27 2.18 -2.14
CA ARG A 39 -2.96 2.34 -1.50
C ARG A 39 -3.01 2.04 0.00
N CYS A 40 -4.05 2.50 0.69
CA CYS A 40 -4.24 2.28 2.12
C CYS A 40 -4.48 0.79 2.43
N CYS A 41 -5.36 0.12 1.67
CA CYS A 41 -5.57 -1.32 1.80
C CYS A 41 -4.27 -2.12 1.62
N ARG A 42 -3.46 -1.75 0.63
CA ARG A 42 -2.14 -2.36 0.41
C ARG A 42 -1.20 -2.18 1.61
N GLN A 43 -1.12 -0.97 2.17
CA GLN A 43 -0.29 -0.71 3.35
C GLN A 43 -0.75 -1.52 4.56
N THR A 44 -2.06 -1.68 4.75
CA THR A 44 -2.60 -2.52 5.82
C THR A 44 -2.17 -3.98 5.67
N VAL A 45 -2.25 -4.54 4.47
CA VAL A 45 -1.79 -5.91 4.19
C VAL A 45 -0.30 -6.04 4.50
N LEU A 46 0.54 -5.14 3.98
CA LEU A 46 1.99 -5.18 4.21
C LEU A 46 2.34 -5.15 5.71
N LEU A 47 1.60 -4.37 6.52
CA LEU A 47 1.74 -4.36 7.97
C LEU A 47 1.29 -5.67 8.62
N GLU A 48 0.19 -6.28 8.17
CA GLU A 48 -0.30 -7.57 8.66
C GLU A 48 0.70 -8.70 8.38
N VAL A 49 1.26 -8.76 7.16
CA VAL A 49 2.31 -9.73 6.81
C VAL A 49 3.51 -9.56 7.74
N THR A 50 3.94 -8.32 7.92
CA THR A 50 5.11 -8.02 8.74
C THR A 50 4.89 -8.37 10.21
N GLN A 51 3.70 -8.10 10.76
CA GLN A 51 3.35 -8.49 12.13
C GLN A 51 3.35 -10.01 12.29
N ASN A 52 2.75 -10.75 11.36
CA ASN A 52 2.71 -12.22 11.40
C ASN A 52 4.12 -12.83 11.41
N GLU A 53 5.05 -12.29 10.62
CA GLU A 53 6.44 -12.77 10.61
C GLU A 53 7.18 -12.47 11.92
N ILE A 54 6.93 -11.30 12.53
CA ILE A 54 7.45 -10.98 13.86
C ILE A 54 6.91 -11.94 14.92
N GLU A 55 5.63 -12.32 14.84
CA GLU A 55 5.01 -13.26 15.78
C GLU A 55 5.57 -14.68 15.63
N LYS A 56 5.75 -15.17 14.40
CA LYS A 56 6.45 -16.44 14.14
C LYS A 56 7.82 -16.47 14.80
N TRP A 57 8.55 -15.36 14.72
CA TRP A 57 9.87 -15.26 15.33
C TRP A 57 9.84 -15.22 16.85
N ARG A 58 8.89 -14.49 17.44
CA ARG A 58 8.67 -14.55 18.90
C ARG A 58 8.34 -15.98 19.35
N GLY A 59 7.73 -16.79 18.47
CA GLY A 59 7.51 -18.22 18.67
C GLY A 59 8.75 -19.12 18.50
N GLY A 60 9.93 -18.55 18.26
CA GLY A 60 11.20 -19.29 18.12
C GLY A 60 11.61 -19.61 16.68
N TYR A 61 10.87 -19.13 15.68
CA TYR A 61 11.28 -19.28 14.28
C TYR A 61 12.43 -18.31 13.96
N THR A 62 13.61 -18.82 13.65
CA THR A 62 14.74 -17.98 13.24
C THR A 62 14.83 -17.91 11.72
N HIS A 63 14.84 -16.69 11.17
CA HIS A 63 15.30 -16.48 9.80
C HIS A 63 16.78 -16.15 9.76
N GLN A 64 17.40 -16.46 8.62
CA GLN A 64 18.76 -16.06 8.32
C GLN A 64 18.76 -14.61 7.81
N ASP A 65 19.87 -13.92 8.02
CA ASP A 65 20.07 -12.59 7.43
C ASP A 65 20.07 -12.69 5.90
N GLY A 66 19.30 -11.82 5.25
CA GLY A 66 19.05 -11.84 3.81
C GLY A 66 18.08 -12.92 3.33
N GLN A 67 17.45 -13.69 4.23
CA GLN A 67 16.49 -14.71 3.83
C GLN A 67 15.28 -14.10 3.13
N GLU A 68 14.87 -14.72 2.01
CA GLU A 68 13.66 -14.35 1.27
C GLU A 68 12.57 -15.41 1.43
N ALA A 69 11.32 -14.96 1.51
CA ALA A 69 10.13 -15.78 1.52
C ALA A 69 9.06 -15.19 0.61
N ALA A 70 8.37 -16.06 -0.12
CA ALA A 70 7.19 -15.65 -0.89
C ALA A 70 5.95 -15.70 0.01
N TYR A 71 5.17 -14.64 0.00
CA TYR A 71 3.90 -14.54 0.70
C TYR A 71 2.77 -14.20 -0.27
N ALA A 72 1.59 -14.76 -0.06
CA ALA A 72 0.42 -14.48 -0.88
C ALA A 72 -0.81 -14.28 0.01
N GLN A 73 -1.56 -13.20 -0.25
CA GLN A 73 -2.84 -12.94 0.41
C GLN A 73 -3.89 -12.63 -0.65
N GLY A 74 -4.87 -13.52 -0.78
CA GLY A 74 -5.86 -13.43 -1.85
C GLY A 74 -5.20 -13.53 -3.23
N LYS A 75 -5.26 -12.43 -4.01
CA LYS A 75 -4.68 -12.35 -5.36
C LYS A 75 -3.33 -11.64 -5.40
N GLU A 76 -2.92 -10.97 -4.32
CA GLU A 76 -1.67 -10.23 -4.28
C GLU A 76 -0.53 -11.13 -3.78
N LYS A 77 0.65 -10.98 -4.41
CA LYS A 77 1.87 -11.66 -4.01
C LYS A 77 2.89 -10.63 -3.51
N TYR A 78 3.67 -11.08 -2.55
CA TYR A 78 4.69 -10.28 -1.90
C TYR A 78 5.96 -11.10 -1.73
N THR A 79 7.10 -10.44 -1.89
CA THR A 79 8.40 -10.95 -1.51
C THR A 79 8.77 -10.33 -0.18
N VAL A 80 8.98 -11.17 0.83
CA VAL A 80 9.42 -10.76 2.16
C VAL A 80 10.90 -11.07 2.30
N ARG A 81 11.70 -10.10 2.72
CA ARG A 81 13.13 -10.25 2.99
C ARG A 81 13.43 -9.81 4.42
N PHE A 82 14.32 -10.54 5.06
CA PHE A 82 14.66 -10.33 6.47
C PHE A 82 16.10 -9.89 6.62
N PHE A 83 16.32 -8.87 7.44
CA PHE A 83 17.64 -8.36 7.74
C PHE A 83 17.88 -8.36 9.25
N ILE A 84 19.07 -8.78 9.65
CA ILE A 84 19.53 -8.84 11.04
C ILE A 84 20.84 -8.08 11.13
N GLN A 85 20.81 -6.91 11.76
CA GLN A 85 21.96 -6.03 11.92
C GLN A 85 22.33 -5.93 13.41
N PRO A 86 23.64 -5.94 13.76
CA PRO A 86 24.06 -5.62 15.11
C PRO A 86 23.67 -4.17 15.45
N ALA A 87 23.09 -3.94 16.63
CA ALA A 87 22.69 -2.61 17.07
C ALA A 87 23.54 -2.10 18.24
N MET A 88 23.43 -2.77 19.39
CA MET A 88 24.11 -2.42 20.64
C MET A 88 24.47 -3.71 21.38
N GLU A 89 25.27 -3.63 22.45
CA GLU A 89 25.64 -4.81 23.23
C GLU A 89 24.40 -5.56 23.73
N GLY A 90 24.26 -6.82 23.31
CA GLY A 90 23.10 -7.66 23.62
C GLY A 90 21.82 -7.31 22.85
N TRP A 91 21.87 -6.44 21.84
CA TRP A 91 20.73 -6.03 21.00
C TRP A 91 21.03 -6.16 19.50
N GLU A 92 20.02 -6.62 18.77
CA GLU A 92 20.02 -6.72 17.32
C GLU A 92 18.90 -5.85 16.76
N LYS A 93 19.22 -5.03 15.75
CA LYS A 93 18.23 -4.38 14.91
C LYS A 93 17.77 -5.39 13.88
N ARG A 94 16.47 -5.59 13.79
CA ARG A 94 15.87 -6.49 12.83
C ARG A 94 14.95 -5.71 11.94
N GLU A 95 14.93 -6.07 10.67
CA GLU A 95 14.16 -5.39 9.65
C GLU A 95 13.48 -6.42 8.75
N VAL A 96 12.20 -6.17 8.48
CA VAL A 96 11.39 -6.91 7.53
C VAL A 96 11.10 -5.97 6.38
N GLU A 97 11.57 -6.35 5.20
CA GLU A 97 11.31 -5.68 3.94
C GLU A 97 10.24 -6.48 3.20
N VAL A 98 9.13 -5.86 2.85
CA VAL A 98 8.09 -6.49 2.05
C VAL A 98 7.92 -5.72 0.75
N THR A 99 8.09 -6.41 -0.38
CA THR A 99 7.96 -5.85 -1.72
C THR A 99 6.81 -6.51 -2.44
N ASN A 100 5.90 -5.72 -3.03
CA ASN A 100 4.79 -6.26 -3.82
C ASN A 100 5.15 -6.46 -5.30
N ASP A 101 4.24 -7.07 -6.07
CA ASP A 101 4.42 -7.30 -7.52
C ASP A 101 4.60 -6.00 -8.33
N ALA A 102 4.18 -4.84 -7.80
CA ALA A 102 4.38 -3.55 -8.45
C ALA A 102 5.77 -2.94 -8.15
N GLY A 103 6.61 -3.62 -7.35
CA GLY A 103 7.91 -3.14 -6.93
C GLY A 103 7.85 -2.08 -5.81
N GLU A 104 6.69 -1.91 -5.17
CA GLU A 104 6.58 -1.05 -3.99
C GLU A 104 7.08 -1.80 -2.77
N THR A 105 8.02 -1.19 -2.05
CA THR A 105 8.67 -1.80 -0.89
C THR A 105 8.31 -1.04 0.39
N GLN A 106 8.06 -1.78 1.46
CA GLN A 106 7.85 -1.25 2.80
C GLN A 106 8.77 -1.95 3.79
N HIS A 107 9.31 -1.17 4.72
CA HIS A 107 10.26 -1.62 5.72
C HIS A 107 9.66 -1.44 7.10
N LEU A 108 9.77 -2.45 7.96
CA LEU A 108 9.51 -2.31 9.37
C LEU A 108 10.71 -2.83 10.15
N TYR A 109 11.19 -2.04 11.09
CA TYR A 109 12.31 -2.40 11.93
C TYR A 109 11.91 -2.39 13.40
N TYR A 110 12.59 -3.22 14.18
CA TYR A 110 12.48 -3.24 15.63
C TYR A 110 13.79 -3.71 16.25
N LEU A 111 13.95 -3.43 17.55
CA LEU A 111 15.08 -3.89 18.33
C LEU A 111 14.70 -5.16 19.10
N ALA A 112 15.52 -6.19 18.99
CA ALA A 112 15.36 -7.43 19.73
C ALA A 112 16.59 -7.67 20.61
N ARG A 113 16.40 -8.26 21.80
CA ARG A 113 17.54 -8.74 22.58
C ARG A 113 18.13 -9.98 21.92
N LYS A 114 19.46 -10.02 21.89
CA LYS A 114 20.20 -11.20 21.48
C LYS A 114 19.99 -12.27 22.54
N GLU A 115 19.32 -13.37 22.20
CA GLU A 115 19.20 -14.49 23.12
C GLU A 115 20.61 -14.99 23.44
N LYS A 116 20.97 -14.97 24.73
CA LYS A 116 22.16 -15.67 25.20
C LYS A 116 21.88 -17.15 25.00
N LYS A 117 22.47 -17.75 23.96
CA LYS A 117 22.65 -19.20 23.94
C LYS A 117 23.47 -19.55 25.18
N GLY A 118 22.80 -20.16 26.17
CA GLY A 118 23.45 -20.74 27.34
C GLY A 118 24.30 -21.93 26.95
#